data_AF-A0A9D6KB71-F1
#
_entry.id   AF-A0A9D6KB71-F1
#
_cell.length_a   1.000
_cell.length_b   1.000
_cell.length_c   1.000
_cell.angle_alpha   90.00
_cell.angle_beta   90.00
_cell.angle_gamma   90.00
#
_symmetry.space_group_name_H-M   'P 1'
#
loop_
_entity.id
_entity.type
_entity.pdbx_description
1 polymer ?
#
loop_
_entity_poly.entity_id
_entity_poly.type
_entity_poly.pdbx_seq_one_letter_code
_entity_poly.pdbx_strand_id
1 'polypeptide(L)' 'MTSSDVISNLAESLHPLEKKVLAHFKVDVPLSEQGILNADPTLQPSQLSMALGWLQAKEILAISEETKE' A
#
# COMPACT_ATOMS: atom_id res chain seq x y z
N MET A 1 -11.85 -0.09 -24.04
CA MET A 1 -11.06 0.34 -22.87
C MET A 1 -9.61 0.28 -23.25
N THR A 2 -8.93 1.43 -23.22
CA THR A 2 -7.47 1.46 -23.37
C THR A 2 -6.83 1.15 -22.03
N SER A 3 -5.59 0.64 -22.01
CA SER A 3 -4.88 0.30 -20.76
C SER A 3 -4.74 1.51 -19.82
N SER A 4 -4.86 2.74 -20.32
CA SER A 4 -4.81 3.97 -19.53
C SER A 4 -6.05 4.18 -18.67
N ASP A 5 -7.24 3.82 -19.17
CA ASP A 5 -8.51 3.98 -18.44
C ASP A 5 -8.58 3.07 -17.20
N VAL A 6 -7.93 1.90 -17.28
CA VAL A 6 -7.92 0.89 -16.22
C VAL A 6 -7.11 1.36 -15.02
N ILE A 7 -5.99 2.05 -15.28
CA ILE A 7 -5.10 2.57 -14.23
C ILE A 7 -5.78 3.77 -13.53
N SER A 8 -6.42 4.66 -14.29
CA SER A 8 -7.16 5.80 -13.73
C SER A 8 -8.30 5.34 -12.82
N ASN A 9 -9.11 4.39 -13.28
CA ASN A 9 -10.24 3.87 -12.50
C ASN A 9 -9.79 3.11 -11.23
N LEU A 10 -8.66 2.39 -11.31
CA LEU A 10 -8.05 1.77 -10.13
C LEU A 10 -7.60 2.84 -9.13
N ALA A 11 -6.91 3.88 -9.60
CA ALA A 11 -6.48 4.98 -8.74
C ALA A 11 -7.66 5.73 -8.10
N GLU A 12 -8.79 5.88 -8.79
CA GLU A 12 -10.00 6.48 -8.23
C GLU A 12 -10.68 5.59 -7.18
N SER A 13 -10.59 4.27 -7.35
CA SER A 13 -11.21 3.28 -6.46
C SER A 13 -10.42 3.01 -5.16
N LEU A 14 -9.23 3.59 -5.00
CA LEU A 14 -8.41 3.46 -3.79
C LEU A 14 -8.81 4.48 -2.72
N HIS A 15 -8.93 3.99 -1.49
CA HIS A 15 -9.15 4.81 -0.31
C HIS A 15 -7.96 5.77 -0.10
N PRO A 16 -8.17 6.98 0.47
CA PRO A 16 -7.07 7.93 0.73
C PRO A 16 -5.91 7.33 1.53
N LEU A 17 -6.23 6.38 2.43
CA LEU A 17 -5.22 5.67 3.23
C LEU A 17 -4.36 4.73 2.38
N GLU A 18 -4.97 4.01 1.43
CA GLU A 18 -4.27 3.11 0.51
C GLU A 18 -3.30 3.91 -0.37
N LYS A 19 -3.75 5.05 -0.90
CA LYS A 19 -2.91 5.96 -1.70
C LYS A 19 -1.72 6.47 -0.88
N LYS A 20 -1.96 6.85 0.37
CA LYS A 20 -0.93 7.36 1.28
C LYS A 20 0.12 6.29 1.57
N VAL A 21 -0.30 5.05 1.81
CA VAL A 21 0.63 3.92 2.00
C VAL A 21 1.39 3.60 0.71
N LEU A 22 0.70 3.51 -0.43
CA LEU A 22 1.32 3.27 -1.74
C LEU A 22 2.34 4.34 -2.14
N ALA A 23 2.15 5.60 -1.73
CA ALA A 23 3.12 6.67 -1.99
C ALA A 23 4.49 6.42 -1.33
N HIS A 24 4.55 5.58 -0.29
CA HIS A 24 5.80 5.17 0.35
C HIS A 24 6.45 3.97 -0.35
N PHE A 25 5.69 3.20 -1.14
CA PHE A 25 6.23 2.10 -1.93
C PHE A 25 6.99 2.65 -3.14
N LYS A 26 8.24 2.23 -3.28
CA LYS A 26 9.03 2.44 -4.50
C LYS A 26 9.10 1.14 -5.27
N VAL A 27 9.05 1.24 -6.61
CA VAL A 27 9.16 0.08 -7.51
C VAL A 27 10.41 -0.72 -7.14
N ASP A 28 10.26 -2.04 -7.00
CA ASP A 28 11.32 -3.00 -6.67
C ASP A 28 12.02 -2.82 -5.31
N VAL A 29 11.49 -2.00 -4.40
CA VAL A 29 12.02 -1.88 -3.04
C VAL A 29 11.06 -2.54 -2.05
N PRO A 30 11.45 -3.67 -1.42
CA PRO A 30 10.67 -4.21 -0.30
C PRO A 30 10.70 -3.20 0.86
N LEU A 31 9.52 -2.78 1.32
CA LEU A 31 9.36 -1.94 2.49
C LEU A 31 8.77 -2.75 3.65
N SER A 32 9.35 -2.58 4.83
CA SER A 32 8.79 -3.10 6.08
C SER A 32 7.79 -2.11 6.66
N GLU A 33 6.80 -2.60 7.41
CA GLU A 33 5.78 -1.77 8.05
C GLU A 33 6.40 -0.68 8.96
N GLN A 34 7.41 -1.06 9.74
CA GLN A 34 8.15 -0.12 10.58
C GLN A 34 8.85 0.96 9.77
N GLY A 35 9.35 0.65 8.57
CA GLY A 35 9.95 1.61 7.65
C GLY A 35 8.94 2.67 7.19
N ILE A 36 7.71 2.24 6.89
CA ILE A 36 6.62 3.14 6.49
C ILE A 36 6.20 4.04 7.66
N LEU A 37 6.05 3.48 8.86
CA LEU A 37 5.70 4.25 10.06
C LEU A 37 6.79 5.25 10.46
N ASN A 38 8.07 4.91 10.26
CA ASN A 38 9.18 5.82 10.48
C ASN A 38 9.24 6.94 9.43
N ALA A 39 8.90 6.63 8.17
CA ALA A 39 8.86 7.62 7.09
C ALA A 39 7.66 8.58 7.22
N ASP A 40 6.56 8.11 7.81
CA ASP A 40 5.36 8.90 8.02
C ASP A 40 4.82 8.76 9.46
N PRO A 41 5.32 9.59 10.39
CA PRO A 41 4.92 9.53 11.80
C PRO A 41 3.46 9.96 12.03
N THR A 42 2.77 10.47 11.00
CA THR A 42 1.34 10.79 11.08
C THR A 42 0.45 9.57 10.83
N LEU A 43 1.04 8.48 10.34
CA LEU A 43 0.35 7.24 10.04
C LEU A 43 0.40 6.32 11.27
N GLN A 44 -0.76 5.89 11.74
CA GLN A 44 -0.82 4.97 12.89
C GLN A 44 -0.60 3.51 12.44
N PRO A 45 -0.06 2.63 13.31
CA PRO A 45 0.11 1.22 12.99
C PRO A 45 -1.20 0.54 12.58
N SER A 46 -2.29 0.82 13.29
CA SER A 46 -3.63 0.30 12.98
C SER A 46 -4.13 0.74 11.60
N GLN A 47 -3.84 1.99 11.21
CA GLN A 47 -4.15 2.50 9.89
C GLN A 47 -3.31 1.77 8.83
N LEU A 48 -2.01 1.62 9.06
CA LEU A 48 -1.13 0.90 8.14
C LEU A 48 -1.64 -0.53 7.88
N SER A 49 -1.89 -1.30 8.93
CA SER A 49 -2.40 -2.67 8.80
C SER A 49 -3.73 -2.72 8.04
N MET A 50 -4.61 -1.74 8.24
CA MET A 50 -5.87 -1.66 7.51
C MET A 50 -5.67 -1.39 6.01
N ALA A 51 -4.81 -0.43 5.66
CA ALA A 51 -4.47 -0.14 4.28
C ALA A 51 -3.75 -1.31 3.61
N LEU A 52 -2.81 -1.97 4.28
CA LEU A 52 -2.13 -3.15 3.75
C LEU A 52 -3.13 -4.28 3.48
N GLY A 53 -4.07 -4.52 4.38
CA GLY A 53 -5.15 -5.50 4.17
C GLY A 53 -6.04 -5.17 2.97
N TRP A 54 -6.41 -3.90 2.78
CA TRP A 54 -7.17 -3.49 1.59
C TRP A 54 -6.39 -3.62 0.29
N LEU A 55 -5.12 -3.23 0.29
CA LEU A 55 -4.22 -3.33 -0.87
C LEU A 55 -3.95 -4.78 -1.25
N GLN A 56 -3.78 -5.66 -0.26
CA GLN A 56 -3.64 -7.10 -0.46
C GLN A 56 -4.92 -7.72 -1.03
N ALA A 57 -6.09 -7.36 -0.48
CA ALA A 57 -7.38 -7.84 -0.98
C ALA A 57 -7.67 -7.43 -2.43
N LYS A 58 -7.02 -6.35 -2.91
CA LYS A 58 -7.07 -5.89 -4.30
C LYS A 58 -5.95 -6.45 -5.19
N GLU A 59 -5.11 -7.33 -4.65
CA GLU A 59 -3.94 -7.92 -5.33
C GLU A 59 -2.93 -6.87 -5.84
N ILE A 60 -2.92 -5.67 -5.25
CA ILE A 60 -2.00 -4.58 -5.61
C ILE A 60 -0.64 -4.77 -4.94
N LEU A 61 -0.65 -5.40 -3.76
CA LEU A 61 0.53 -5.65 -2.95
C LEU A 61 0.71 -7.15 -2.74
N ALA A 62 1.92 -7.63 -3.02
CA ALA A 62 2.35 -8.97 -2.66
C ALA A 62 3.19 -8.90 -1.39
N ILE A 63 2.83 -9.68 -0.37
CA ILE A 63 3.65 -9.85 0.83
C ILE A 63 4.72 -10.88 0.48
N SER A 64 5.95 -10.42 0.26
CA SER A 64 7.08 -11.29 -0.13
C SER A 64 7.59 -12.15 1.02
N GLU A 65 7.58 -11.62 2.25
CA GLU A 65 8.03 -12.32 3.45
C GLU A 65 7.17 -11.90 4.66
N GLU A 66 6.44 -12.85 5.24
CA GLU A 66 5.87 -12.69 6.58
C GLU A 66 6.97 -13.13 7.56
N THR A 67 7.76 -12.17 8.06
CA THR A 67 8.67 -12.45 9.17
C THR A 67 7.82 -12.75 10.40
N LYS A 68 7.54 -14.03 10.62
CA LYS A 68 7.11 -14.54 11.92
C LYS A 68 8.28 -14.37 12.88
N GLU A 69 8.19 -13.38 13.77
CA GLU A 69 8.97 -13.39 15.01
C GLU A 69 8.59 -14.59 15.88
#